data_AF-A0A9E6W907-F1
#
_entry.id   AF-A0A9E6W907-F1
#
_cell.length_a   1.000
_cell.length_b   1.000
_cell.length_c   1.000
_cell.angle_alpha   90.00
_cell.angle_beta   90.00
_cell.angle_gamma   90.00
#
_symmetry.space_group_name_H-M   'P 1'
#
loop_
_entity.id
_entity.type
_entity.pdbx_description
1 polymer ?
#
loop_
_entity_poly.entity_id
_entity_poly.type
_entity_poly.pdbx_seq_one_letter_code
_entity_poly.pdbx_strand_id
1 'polypeptide(L)'
;MNRIGKFLFVFFIFCFSCGKSPSKKMNSENILKEGAELYAKYGCAVCHSLDGKEIYGPPLNRIYMKEIKVVRNGKELILTADRDYLKKAITDPRYEKVLEYRNKEMPLTQISDEEAEILVDYIIALDEKNKAGE
;
A
#
# COMPACT_ATOMS: atom_id res chain seq x y z
N MET A 1 -39.61 55.47 1.65
CA MET A 1 -39.06 54.70 2.79
C MET A 1 -40.07 53.59 3.07
N ASN A 2 -39.90 52.31 2.75
CA ASN A 2 -38.74 51.44 2.82
C ASN A 2 -38.79 50.34 1.73
N ARG A 3 -37.68 50.13 1.04
CA ARG A 3 -37.34 48.88 0.34
C ARG A 3 -36.55 47.99 1.32
N ILE A 4 -36.31 46.74 0.90
CA ILE A 4 -35.35 45.75 1.47
C ILE A 4 -36.02 44.81 2.50
N GLY A 5 -35.99 43.49 2.38
CA GLY A 5 -35.39 42.60 1.39
C GLY A 5 -35.89 41.17 1.64
N LYS A 6 -36.19 40.44 0.55
CA LYS A 6 -36.53 39.02 0.56
C LYS A 6 -35.29 38.23 0.97
N PHE A 7 -35.32 37.59 2.15
CA PHE A 7 -34.32 36.59 2.53
C PHE A 7 -34.56 35.33 1.68
N LEU A 8 -33.83 35.24 0.57
CA LEU A 8 -33.71 34.00 -0.21
C LEU A 8 -32.70 33.12 0.54
N PHE A 9 -33.19 32.18 1.33
CA PHE A 9 -32.36 31.18 1.99
C PHE A 9 -31.94 30.13 0.95
N VAL A 10 -30.87 30.40 0.20
CA VAL A 10 -30.25 29.41 -0.68
C VAL A 10 -29.44 28.47 0.21
N PHE A 11 -30.04 27.35 0.60
CA PHE A 11 -29.35 26.22 1.21
C PHE A 11 -28.29 25.75 0.20
N PHE A 12 -27.02 26.03 0.49
CA PHE A 12 -25.89 25.48 -0.23
C PHE A 12 -25.96 23.95 -0.09
N ILE A 13 -26.27 23.28 -1.19
CA ILE A 13 -26.22 21.82 -1.32
C ILE A 13 -24.75 21.45 -1.16
N PHE A 14 -24.37 21.06 0.06
CA PHE A 14 -23.09 20.44 0.33
C PHE A 14 -23.16 19.00 -0.20
N CYS A 15 -22.91 18.83 -1.50
CA CYS A 15 -22.61 17.53 -2.08
C CYS A 15 -21.22 17.09 -1.60
N PHE A 16 -21.14 16.68 -0.32
CA PHE A 16 -20.02 15.89 0.17
C PHE A 16 -20.26 14.43 -0.22
N SER A 17 -20.18 14.16 -1.53
CA SER A 17 -20.05 12.80 -2.03
C SER A 17 -18.59 12.39 -1.81
N CYS A 18 -18.26 12.04 -0.57
CA CYS A 18 -17.03 11.33 -0.27
C CYS A 18 -17.24 9.90 -0.78
N GLY A 19 -16.87 9.67 -2.04
CA GLY A 19 -16.82 8.35 -2.66
C GLY A 19 -15.73 7.51 -2.01
N LYS A 20 -16.01 6.94 -0.84
CA LYS A 20 -15.32 5.73 -0.40
C LYS A 20 -15.81 4.61 -1.32
N SER A 21 -15.03 4.34 -2.37
CA SER A 21 -15.22 3.16 -3.22
C SER A 21 -15.22 1.94 -2.30
N PRO A 22 -16.31 1.14 -2.27
CA PRO A 22 -16.38 -0.02 -1.41
C PRO A 22 -15.44 -1.08 -1.97
N SER A 23 -14.27 -1.23 -1.34
CA SER A 23 -13.41 -2.40 -1.54
C SER A 23 -14.27 -3.65 -1.33
N LYS A 24 -14.48 -4.37 -2.42
CA LYS A 24 -15.25 -5.61 -2.49
C LYS A 24 -14.67 -6.58 -1.47
N LYS A 25 -15.48 -7.06 -0.50
CA LYS A 25 -15.07 -8.17 0.39
C LYS A 25 -14.71 -9.38 -0.48
N MET A 26 -13.41 -9.55 -0.76
CA MET A 26 -12.89 -10.75 -1.41
C MET A 26 -12.67 -11.84 -0.37
N ASN A 27 -12.85 -13.09 -0.79
CA ASN A 27 -12.40 -14.23 -0.02
C ASN A 27 -10.87 -14.36 -0.15
N SER A 28 -10.22 -14.99 0.83
CA SER A 28 -8.75 -15.13 0.89
C SER A 28 -8.17 -15.82 -0.36
N GLU A 29 -8.90 -16.79 -0.93
CA GLU A 29 -8.49 -17.47 -2.16
C GLU A 29 -8.42 -16.52 -3.37
N ASN A 30 -9.41 -15.65 -3.53
CA ASN A 30 -9.41 -14.65 -4.60
C ASN A 30 -8.30 -13.62 -4.40
N ILE A 31 -8.03 -13.18 -3.16
CA ILE A 31 -6.91 -12.28 -2.85
C ILE A 31 -5.58 -12.93 -3.24
N LEU A 32 -5.37 -14.19 -2.90
CA LEU A 32 -4.14 -14.91 -3.25
C LEU A 32 -3.97 -15.05 -4.76
N LYS A 33 -5.04 -15.32 -5.49
CA LYS A 33 -5.01 -15.46 -6.94
C LYS A 33 -4.76 -14.11 -7.64
N GLU A 34 -5.60 -13.12 -7.38
CA GLU A 34 -5.53 -11.81 -8.03
C GLU A 34 -4.24 -11.07 -7.65
N GLY A 35 -3.84 -11.17 -6.37
CA GLY A 35 -2.57 -10.66 -5.89
C GLY A 35 -1.36 -11.27 -6.58
N ALA A 36 -1.36 -12.60 -6.79
CA ALA A 36 -0.28 -13.27 -7.53
C ALA A 36 -0.22 -12.83 -8.99
N GLU A 37 -1.36 -12.63 -9.65
CA GLU A 37 -1.44 -12.11 -11.01
C GLU A 37 -0.87 -10.69 -11.11
N LEU A 38 -1.21 -9.80 -10.18
CA LEU A 38 -0.65 -8.45 -10.12
C LEU A 38 0.85 -8.46 -9.79
N TYR A 39 1.28 -9.31 -8.86
CA TYR A 39 2.69 -9.45 -8.47
C TYR A 39 3.56 -9.88 -9.66
N ALA A 40 3.04 -10.76 -10.51
CA ALA A 40 3.66 -11.14 -11.76
C ALA A 40 3.59 -10.01 -12.82
N LYS A 41 2.42 -9.39 -13.01
CA LYS A 41 2.19 -8.29 -13.97
C LYS A 41 3.17 -7.15 -13.77
N TYR A 42 3.40 -6.74 -12.52
CA TYR A 42 4.31 -5.64 -12.18
C TYR A 42 5.77 -6.08 -11.98
N GLY A 43 6.09 -7.36 -12.19
CA GLY A 43 7.46 -7.87 -12.13
C GLY A 43 8.08 -7.85 -10.74
N CYS A 44 7.26 -7.83 -9.68
CA CYS A 44 7.74 -7.72 -8.30
C CYS A 44 8.72 -8.86 -7.94
N ALA A 45 8.46 -10.05 -8.46
CA ALA A 45 9.25 -11.27 -8.26
C ALA A 45 10.70 -11.17 -8.75
N VAL A 46 11.01 -10.21 -9.64
CA VAL A 46 12.38 -10.00 -10.15
C VAL A 46 13.31 -9.52 -9.05
N CYS A 47 12.78 -8.76 -8.08
CA CYS A 47 13.57 -8.13 -7.02
C CYS A 47 13.22 -8.65 -5.64
N HIS A 48 11.97 -9.07 -5.43
CA HIS A 48 11.46 -9.50 -4.13
C HIS A 48 11.12 -10.99 -4.19
N SER A 49 11.59 -11.75 -3.21
CA SER A 49 11.20 -13.15 -3.08
C SER A 49 10.03 -13.31 -2.12
N LEU A 50 9.38 -14.46 -2.25
CA LEU A 50 8.36 -14.95 -1.31
C LEU A 50 8.85 -16.20 -0.55
N ASP A 51 10.10 -16.63 -0.76
CA ASP A 51 10.72 -17.80 -0.13
C ASP A 51 11.76 -17.43 0.94
N GLY A 52 11.91 -16.15 1.23
CA GLY A 52 12.81 -15.62 2.28
C GLY A 52 14.20 -15.27 1.77
N LYS A 53 14.53 -15.56 0.51
CA LYS A 53 15.84 -15.23 -0.05
C LYS A 53 15.93 -13.77 -0.47
N GLU A 54 17.05 -13.12 -0.18
CA GLU A 54 17.32 -11.81 -0.78
C GLU A 54 17.68 -11.99 -2.27
N ILE A 55 17.08 -11.17 -3.15
CA ILE A 55 17.43 -11.13 -4.58
C ILE A 55 18.03 -9.76 -4.92
N TYR A 56 17.21 -8.71 -4.84
CA TYR A 56 17.64 -7.33 -4.98
C TYR A 56 17.01 -6.47 -3.87
N GLY A 57 15.71 -6.60 -3.65
CA GLY A 57 14.99 -6.03 -2.51
C GLY A 57 14.84 -7.03 -1.36
N PRO A 58 14.25 -6.60 -0.24
CA PRO A 58 13.96 -7.49 0.88
C PRO A 58 12.95 -8.58 0.48
N PRO A 59 13.03 -9.79 1.08
CA PRO A 59 11.97 -10.78 0.97
C PRO A 59 10.67 -10.23 1.59
N LEU A 60 9.53 -10.60 1.01
CA LEU A 60 8.22 -10.10 1.44
C LEU A 60 7.42 -11.12 2.26
N ASN A 61 7.81 -12.38 2.26
CA ASN A 61 7.30 -13.34 3.24
C ASN A 61 7.87 -12.98 4.61
N ARG A 62 7.04 -12.49 5.54
CA ARG A 62 7.39 -12.02 6.91
C ARG A 62 7.76 -10.53 7.04
N ILE A 63 7.30 -9.69 6.12
CA ILE A 63 7.51 -8.24 6.24
C ILE A 63 6.40 -7.55 7.05
N TYR A 64 5.18 -8.09 7.05
CA TYR A 64 4.03 -7.44 7.66
C TYR A 64 4.15 -7.41 9.19
N MET A 65 3.95 -6.22 9.76
CA MET A 65 4.10 -5.90 11.18
C MET A 65 5.54 -6.06 11.72
N LYS A 66 6.54 -6.21 10.84
CA LYS A 66 7.95 -6.24 11.25
C LYS A 66 8.43 -4.82 11.56
N GLU A 67 9.20 -4.66 12.63
CA GLU A 67 9.95 -3.44 12.87
C GLU A 67 11.08 -3.31 11.84
N ILE A 68 11.15 -2.17 11.16
CA ILE A 68 12.12 -1.88 10.11
C ILE A 68 12.81 -0.55 10.34
N LYS A 69 14.09 -0.47 9.97
CA LYS A 69 14.83 0.78 9.88
C LYS A 69 14.73 1.32 8.46
N VAL A 70 14.37 2.59 8.32
CA VAL A 70 14.24 3.27 7.03
C VAL A 70 15.01 4.58 7.04
N VAL A 71 15.31 5.09 5.84
CA VAL A 71 15.83 6.43 5.61
C VAL A 71 14.73 7.26 4.94
N ARG A 72 14.34 8.39 5.57
CA ARG A 72 13.41 9.38 5.03
C ARG A 72 14.09 10.76 5.10
N ASN A 73 14.22 11.45 3.96
CA ASN A 73 14.88 12.77 3.90
C ASN A 73 16.28 12.80 4.55
N GLY A 74 17.07 11.74 4.37
CA GLY A 74 18.42 11.61 4.93
C GLY A 74 18.49 11.29 6.42
N LYS A 75 17.35 11.05 7.09
CA LYS A 75 17.31 10.67 8.51
C LYS A 75 16.86 9.22 8.67
N GLU A 76 17.49 8.52 9.60
CA GLU A 76 17.07 7.17 9.99
C GLU A 76 15.86 7.23 10.92
N LEU A 77 14.90 6.33 10.68
CA LEU A 77 13.69 6.16 11.47
C LEU A 77 13.46 4.67 11.71
N ILE A 78 12.79 4.34 12.80
CA ILE A 78 12.26 3.00 13.08
C ILE A 78 10.74 3.07 12.89
N LEU A 79 10.20 2.19 12.05
CA LEU A 79 8.78 2.10 11.74
C LEU A 79 8.32 0.64 11.80
N THR A 80 7.01 0.44 11.92
CA THR A 80 6.38 -0.86 11.69
C THR A 80 5.98 -0.95 10.23
N ALA A 81 6.30 -2.06 9.56
CA ALA A 81 5.83 -2.35 8.20
C ALA A 81 4.36 -2.78 8.20
N ASP A 82 3.47 -1.87 8.57
CA ASP A 82 2.02 -2.02 8.54
C ASP A 82 1.45 -1.84 7.13
N ARG A 83 0.12 -1.92 6.99
CA ARG A 83 -0.57 -1.77 5.70
C ARG A 83 -0.27 -0.42 5.03
N ASP A 84 -0.26 0.67 5.81
CA ASP A 84 -0.06 2.02 5.27
C ASP A 84 1.37 2.18 4.74
N TYR A 85 2.35 1.67 5.49
CA TYR A 85 3.73 1.59 5.03
C TYR A 85 3.85 0.77 3.74
N LEU A 86 3.28 -0.43 3.69
CA LEU A 86 3.36 -1.29 2.50
C LEU A 86 2.74 -0.64 1.27
N LYS A 87 1.56 -0.03 1.41
CA LYS A 87 0.89 0.71 0.32
C LYS A 87 1.74 1.89 -0.14
N LYS A 88 2.31 2.65 0.80
CA LYS A 88 3.18 3.79 0.49
C LYS A 88 4.47 3.33 -0.20
N ALA A 89 5.09 2.24 0.22
CA ALA A 89 6.27 1.67 -0.42
C ALA A 89 6.01 1.19 -1.85
N ILE A 90 4.81 0.69 -2.14
CA ILE A 90 4.40 0.29 -3.49
C ILE A 90 4.13 1.50 -4.40
N THR A 91 3.44 2.52 -3.88
CA THR A 91 2.97 3.66 -4.68
C THR A 91 3.96 4.83 -4.75
N ASP A 92 4.84 4.95 -3.76
CA ASP A 92 5.88 5.98 -3.64
C ASP A 92 7.15 5.39 -3.01
N PRO A 93 7.85 4.48 -3.72
CA PRO A 93 8.99 3.71 -3.20
C PRO A 93 10.21 4.55 -2.79
N ARG A 94 10.23 5.84 -3.14
CA ARG A 94 11.31 6.77 -2.78
C ARG A 94 11.04 7.55 -1.51
N TYR A 95 9.80 7.52 -1.00
CA TYR A 95 9.43 8.23 0.21
C TYR A 95 10.26 7.74 1.40
N GLU A 96 10.39 6.43 1.53
CA GLU A 96 11.18 5.74 2.55
C GLU A 96 11.95 4.59 1.95
N LYS A 97 13.26 4.55 2.17
CA LYS A 97 14.10 3.44 1.74
C LYS A 97 14.52 2.62 2.94
N VAL A 98 14.28 1.32 2.93
CA VAL A 98 14.79 0.41 3.98
C VAL A 98 16.30 0.60 4.09
N LEU A 99 16.81 0.78 5.32
CA LEU A 99 18.17 1.23 5.58
C LEU A 99 19.23 0.36 4.89
N GLU A 100 19.06 -0.96 4.93
CA GLU A 100 19.94 -1.94 4.30
C GLU A 100 19.92 -1.87 2.76
N TYR A 101 18.82 -1.38 2.18
CA TYR A 101 18.58 -1.30 0.74
C TYR A 101 18.63 0.14 0.22
N ARG A 102 19.08 1.11 1.02
CA ARG A 102 19.04 2.56 0.70
C ARG A 102 19.78 2.96 -0.58
N ASN A 103 20.74 2.16 -1.03
CA ASN A 103 21.51 2.39 -2.26
C ASN A 103 20.90 1.69 -3.50
N LYS A 104 19.84 0.91 -3.31
CA LYS A 104 19.11 0.19 -4.37
C LYS A 104 17.86 0.98 -4.76
N GLU A 105 17.41 0.88 -6.01
CA GLU A 105 16.23 1.61 -6.49
C GLU A 105 15.08 0.63 -6.72
N MET A 106 13.94 0.87 -6.05
CA MET A 106 12.67 0.23 -6.40
C MET A 106 11.98 1.10 -7.47
N PRO A 107 11.58 0.53 -8.62
CA PRO A 107 10.99 1.30 -9.71
C PRO A 107 9.68 2.00 -9.29
N LEU A 108 9.47 3.22 -9.76
CA LEU A 108 8.17 3.87 -9.69
C LEU A 108 7.28 3.33 -10.81
N THR A 109 6.39 2.41 -10.46
CA THR A 109 5.41 1.81 -11.37
C THR A 109 4.06 2.51 -11.26
N GLN A 110 3.37 2.73 -12.39
CA GLN A 110 2.00 3.22 -12.40
C GLN A 110 1.05 2.08 -11.98
N ILE A 111 0.81 1.96 -10.69
CA ILE A 111 -0.14 1.00 -10.09
C ILE A 111 -1.34 1.81 -9.61
N SER A 112 -2.57 1.35 -9.90
CA SER A 112 -3.77 2.02 -9.38
C SER A 112 -3.87 1.85 -7.86
N ASP A 113 -4.64 2.72 -7.19
CA ASP A 113 -4.86 2.60 -5.75
C ASP A 113 -5.47 1.24 -5.38
N GLU A 114 -6.41 0.77 -6.20
CA GLU A 114 -7.09 -0.52 -6.04
C GLU A 114 -6.13 -1.70 -6.21
N GLU A 115 -5.27 -1.69 -7.24
CA GLU A 115 -4.29 -2.76 -7.45
C GLU A 115 -3.20 -2.75 -6.35
N ALA A 116 -2.84 -1.56 -5.86
CA ALA A 116 -1.91 -1.44 -4.73
C ALA A 116 -2.51 -2.05 -3.46
N GLU A 117 -3.79 -1.82 -3.17
CA GLU A 117 -4.50 -2.44 -2.04
C GLU A 117 -4.48 -3.97 -2.12
N ILE A 118 -4.73 -4.52 -3.32
CA ILE A 118 -4.70 -5.97 -3.57
C ILE A 118 -3.30 -6.55 -3.38
N LEU A 119 -2.25 -5.87 -3.87
CA LEU A 119 -0.86 -6.28 -3.64
C LEU A 119 -0.51 -6.28 -2.15
N VAL A 120 -1.00 -5.31 -1.37
CA VAL A 120 -0.80 -5.29 0.08
C VAL A 120 -1.57 -6.43 0.75
N ASP A 121 -2.84 -6.66 0.39
CA ASP A 121 -3.62 -7.80 0.90
C ASP A 121 -2.91 -9.13 0.61
N TYR A 122 -2.33 -9.26 -0.58
CA TYR A 122 -1.54 -10.43 -0.98
C TYR A 122 -0.30 -10.64 -0.10
N ILE A 123 0.50 -9.59 0.12
CA ILE A 123 1.68 -9.65 0.99
C ILE A 123 1.30 -10.05 2.42
N ILE A 124 0.22 -9.47 2.96
CA ILE A 124 -0.29 -9.78 4.31
C ILE A 124 -0.74 -11.24 4.39
N ALA A 125 -1.55 -11.70 3.42
CA ALA A 125 -2.06 -13.07 3.40
C ALA A 125 -0.92 -14.11 3.30
N LEU A 126 0.15 -13.80 2.55
CA LEU A 126 1.34 -14.64 2.49
C LEU A 126 2.07 -14.70 3.83
N ASP A 127 2.22 -13.56 4.51
CA ASP A 127 2.86 -13.50 5.83
C ASP A 127 2.09 -14.35 6.87
N GLU A 128 0.78 -14.15 6.95
CA GLU A 128 -0.11 -14.91 7.84
C GLU A 128 -0.08 -16.41 7.55
N LYS A 129 -0.11 -16.80 6.27
CA LYS A 129 0.02 -18.21 5.86
C LYS A 129 1.35 -18.82 6.30
N ASN A 130 2.45 -18.06 6.22
CA ASN A 130 3.75 -18.54 6.65
C ASN A 130 3.83 -18.70 8.17
N LYS A 131 3.25 -17.77 8.95
CA LYS A 131 3.18 -17.87 10.43
C LYS A 131 2.34 -19.06 10.91
N ALA A 132 1.31 -19.45 10.16
CA ALA A 132 0.46 -20.59 10.49
C ALA A 132 1.09 -21.96 10.15
N GLY A 133 2.16 -21.98 9.34
CA GLY A 133 2.87 -23.19 8.95
C GLY A 133 4.11 -23.51 9.79
N GLU A 134 4.40 -22.70 10.82
CA GLU A 134 5.46 -22.91 11.83
C GLU A 134 4.88 -23.51 13.11
#